data_AF-A0A1M2VHE1-F1
#
_entry.id   AF-A0A1M2VHE1-F1
#
_cell.length_a   1.000
_cell.length_b   1.000
_cell.length_c   1.000
_cell.angle_alpha   90.00
_cell.angle_beta   90.00
_cell.angle_gamma   90.00
#
_symmetry.space_group_name_H-M   'P 1'
#
loop_
_entity.id
_entity.type
_entity.pdbx_description
1 polymer ?
#
loop_
_entity_poly.entity_id
_entity_poly.type
_entity_poly.pdbx_seq_one_letter_code
_entity_poly.pdbx_strand_id
1 'polypeptide(L)'
;MSAFPTADLASAPLFAPVSERLTVAERINLSHERAKAIGLRYALTIEDVLQPSKKFWDMYMDYIVTHDGGAVALFSIQLNLMAGTLAPFAQKRPELRPLLEDVLAFRVSAQFMLTELGHGLDAANIETTATMTDDGSFDLHTPNANAAK
;
A
#
# COMPACT_ATOMS: atom_id res chain seq x y z
N MET A 1 22.74 -14.43 8.93
CA MET A 1 21.57 -13.82 8.25
C MET A 1 22.06 -12.55 7.60
N SER A 2 21.71 -12.30 6.33
CA SER A 2 22.06 -11.04 5.66
C SER A 2 21.56 -9.87 6.50
N ALA A 3 22.36 -8.82 6.65
CA ALA A 3 21.93 -7.57 7.31
C ALA A 3 20.76 -6.90 6.56
N PHE A 4 20.53 -7.29 5.30
CA PHE A 4 19.51 -6.75 4.40
C PHE A 4 18.79 -7.89 3.66
N PRO A 5 17.54 -8.21 4.01
CA PRO A 5 16.76 -9.31 3.41
C PRO A 5 16.59 -9.27 1.90
N THR A 6 16.73 -8.10 1.27
CA THR A 6 16.52 -7.89 -0.17
C THR A 6 17.83 -7.74 -0.97
N ALA A 7 19.00 -7.99 -0.37
CA ALA A 7 20.29 -7.79 -1.02
C ALA A 7 20.43 -8.51 -2.38
N ASP A 8 19.88 -9.72 -2.51
CA ASP A 8 19.85 -10.48 -3.77
C ASP A 8 18.84 -9.93 -4.78
N LEU A 9 17.74 -9.30 -4.32
CA LEU A 9 16.78 -8.64 -5.21
C LEU A 9 17.44 -7.47 -5.95
N ALA A 10 18.32 -6.71 -5.29
CA ALA A 10 19.04 -5.59 -5.90
C ALA A 10 19.88 -6.00 -7.13
N SER A 11 20.25 -7.28 -7.23
CA SER A 11 21.01 -7.82 -8.36
C SER A 11 20.13 -8.61 -9.35
N ALA A 12 18.84 -8.78 -9.06
CA ALA A 12 17.93 -9.52 -9.92
C ALA A 12 17.55 -8.69 -11.18
N PRO A 13 17.22 -9.34 -12.32
CA PRO A 13 16.83 -8.64 -13.55
C PRO A 13 15.68 -7.63 -13.37
N LEU A 14 14.77 -7.89 -12.43
CA LEU A 14 13.66 -6.98 -12.09
C LEU A 14 14.16 -5.62 -11.59
N PHE A 15 15.33 -5.57 -10.95
CA PHE A 15 15.98 -4.38 -10.41
C PHE A 15 17.14 -3.90 -11.30
N ALA A 16 17.13 -4.25 -12.58
CA ALA A 16 18.04 -3.63 -13.54
C ALA A 16 17.70 -2.13 -13.72
N PRO A 17 18.66 -1.29 -14.14
CA PRO A 17 18.40 0.11 -14.46
C PRO A 17 17.22 0.28 -15.43
N VAL A 18 16.35 1.24 -15.12
CA VAL A 18 15.14 1.50 -15.91
C VAL A 18 15.55 2.04 -17.29
N SER A 19 15.10 1.37 -18.35
CA SER A 19 15.35 1.82 -19.72
C SER A 19 14.50 3.05 -20.06
N GLU A 20 15.12 4.06 -20.67
CA GLU A 20 14.42 5.24 -21.19
C GLU A 20 13.40 4.91 -22.31
N ARG A 21 13.54 3.72 -22.91
CA ARG A 21 12.64 3.26 -24.00
C ARG A 21 11.30 2.76 -23.50
N LEU A 22 11.13 2.54 -22.20
CA LEU A 22 9.86 2.11 -21.64
C LEU A 22 8.82 3.23 -21.77
N THR A 23 7.58 2.85 -22.01
CA THR A 23 6.40 3.70 -21.89
C THR A 23 6.10 4.03 -20.43
N VAL A 24 5.20 4.99 -20.19
CA VAL A 24 4.74 5.31 -18.82
C VAL A 24 4.07 4.08 -18.17
N ALA A 25 3.22 3.37 -18.91
CA ALA A 25 2.53 2.19 -18.40
C ALA A 25 3.50 1.06 -18.02
N GLU A 26 4.54 0.82 -18.83
CA GLU A 26 5.57 -0.17 -18.51
C GLU A 26 6.38 0.20 -17.26
N ARG A 27 6.70 1.49 -17.08
CA ARG A 27 7.36 1.97 -15.85
C ARG A 27 6.48 1.78 -14.61
N ILE A 28 5.18 2.09 -14.71
CA ILE A 28 4.23 1.88 -13.61
C ILE A 28 4.18 0.38 -13.25
N ASN A 29 4.00 -0.49 -14.23
CA ASN A 29 3.98 -1.94 -14.01
C ASN A 29 5.27 -2.43 -13.36
N LEU A 30 6.44 -1.93 -13.81
CA LEU A 30 7.72 -2.27 -13.21
C LEU A 30 7.79 -1.90 -11.72
N SER A 31 7.35 -0.69 -11.33
CA SER A 31 7.30 -0.28 -9.92
C SER A 31 6.33 -1.14 -9.10
N HIS A 32 5.20 -1.57 -9.66
CA HIS A 32 4.28 -2.51 -9.01
C HIS A 32 4.92 -3.88 -8.76
N GLU A 33 5.59 -4.45 -9.76
CA GLU A 33 6.27 -5.74 -9.62
C GLU A 33 7.41 -5.67 -8.59
N ARG A 34 8.18 -4.56 -8.58
CA ARG A 34 9.22 -4.31 -7.57
C ARG A 34 8.64 -4.16 -6.17
N ALA A 35 7.56 -3.39 -5.99
CA ALA A 35 6.89 -3.22 -4.71
C ALA A 35 6.42 -4.57 -4.15
N LYS A 36 5.82 -5.41 -5.01
CA LYS A 36 5.41 -6.77 -4.68
C LYS A 36 6.59 -7.65 -4.28
N ALA A 37 7.69 -7.64 -5.03
CA ALA A 37 8.87 -8.44 -4.72
C ALA A 37 9.49 -8.05 -3.36
N ILE A 38 9.58 -6.76 -3.05
CA ILE A 38 10.07 -6.24 -1.76
C ILE A 38 9.12 -6.66 -0.63
N GLY A 39 7.83 -6.39 -0.78
CA GLY A 39 6.82 -6.70 0.24
C GLY A 39 6.74 -8.19 0.56
N LEU A 40 6.75 -9.06 -0.47
CA LEU A 40 6.77 -10.51 -0.30
C LEU A 40 8.07 -11.03 0.31
N ARG A 41 9.21 -10.36 0.07
CA ARG A 41 10.49 -10.72 0.72
C ARG A 41 10.44 -10.47 2.22
N TYR A 42 9.85 -9.36 2.62
CA TYR A 42 9.63 -9.09 4.03
C TYR A 42 8.55 -9.99 4.60
N ALA A 43 7.47 -10.31 3.88
CA ALA A 43 6.40 -11.18 4.37
C ALA A 43 5.90 -10.75 5.76
N LEU A 44 5.48 -9.47 5.87
CA LEU A 44 4.93 -8.93 7.10
C LEU A 44 3.66 -9.70 7.51
N THR A 45 3.54 -9.97 8.80
CA THR A 45 2.35 -10.55 9.41
C THR A 45 1.34 -9.46 9.76
N ILE A 46 0.11 -9.85 10.10
CA ILE A 46 -0.91 -8.92 10.65
C ILE A 46 -0.37 -8.21 11.89
N GLU A 47 0.35 -8.92 12.76
CA GLU A 47 0.92 -8.32 13.97
C GLU A 47 2.00 -7.28 13.64
N ASP A 48 2.83 -7.55 12.61
CA ASP A 48 3.89 -6.62 12.18
C ASP A 48 3.36 -5.26 11.74
N VAL A 49 2.17 -5.22 11.12
CA VAL A 49 1.53 -3.96 10.66
C VAL A 49 0.60 -3.36 11.70
N LEU A 50 -0.01 -4.18 12.56
CA LEU A 50 -0.84 -3.71 13.67
C LEU A 50 0.00 -3.00 14.74
N GLN A 51 1.16 -3.56 15.06
CA GLN A 51 2.15 -3.03 15.99
C GLN A 51 3.46 -2.93 15.23
N PRO A 52 3.76 -1.79 14.57
CA PRO A 52 4.91 -1.62 13.68
C PRO A 52 6.20 -2.20 14.26
N SER A 53 6.50 -3.44 13.86
CA SER A 53 7.52 -4.25 14.50
C SER A 53 8.91 -3.84 14.01
N LYS A 54 9.97 -4.41 14.61
CA LYS A 54 11.32 -4.23 14.06
C LYS A 54 11.39 -4.63 12.59
N LYS A 55 10.69 -5.70 12.18
CA LYS A 55 10.65 -6.19 10.80
C LYS A 55 9.98 -5.21 9.85
N PHE A 56 8.92 -4.53 10.31
CA PHE A 56 8.28 -3.44 9.57
C PHE A 56 9.26 -2.29 9.34
N TRP A 57 9.98 -1.85 10.38
CA TRP A 57 10.96 -0.77 10.25
C TRP A 57 12.19 -1.17 9.43
N ASP A 58 12.66 -2.41 9.56
CA ASP A 58 13.76 -2.95 8.77
C ASP A 58 13.43 -2.94 7.27
N MET A 59 12.16 -3.04 6.88
CA MET A 59 11.73 -2.89 5.47
C MET A 59 11.99 -1.50 4.93
N TYR A 60 11.69 -0.47 5.72
CA TYR A 60 11.93 0.92 5.36
C TYR A 60 13.41 1.30 5.40
N MET A 61 14.22 0.58 6.18
CA MET A 61 15.66 0.83 6.35
C MET A 61 16.53 -0.03 5.42
N ASP A 62 15.94 -0.92 4.62
CA ASP A 62 16.68 -1.71 3.63
C ASP A 62 17.14 -0.82 2.47
N TYR A 63 18.38 -0.98 2.01
CA TYR A 63 18.93 -0.17 0.94
C TYR A 63 18.15 -0.26 -0.37
N ILE A 64 17.38 -1.32 -0.60
CA ILE A 64 16.53 -1.45 -1.79
C ILE A 64 15.52 -0.31 -1.94
N VAL A 65 15.14 0.37 -0.85
CA VAL A 65 14.21 1.52 -0.92
C VAL A 65 14.79 2.69 -1.71
N THR A 66 16.11 2.78 -1.85
CA THR A 66 16.76 3.83 -2.65
C THR A 66 16.72 3.55 -4.15
N HIS A 67 16.29 2.36 -4.57
CA HIS A 67 16.38 1.91 -5.95
C HIS A 67 15.21 2.39 -6.83
N ASP A 68 13.99 2.43 -6.27
CA ASP A 68 12.78 2.79 -7.00
C ASP A 68 11.76 3.46 -6.07
N GLY A 69 11.66 4.79 -6.16
CA GLY A 69 10.75 5.58 -5.33
C GLY A 69 9.27 5.27 -5.58
N GLY A 70 8.91 4.85 -6.81
CA GLY A 70 7.55 4.43 -7.13
C GLY A 70 7.19 3.13 -6.42
N ALA A 71 8.10 2.16 -6.43
CA ALA A 71 7.92 0.92 -5.69
C ALA A 71 7.78 1.15 -4.17
N VAL A 72 8.59 2.08 -3.62
CA VAL A 72 8.50 2.46 -2.20
C VAL A 72 7.16 3.09 -1.85
N ALA A 73 6.68 4.02 -2.68
CA ALA A 73 5.36 4.62 -2.49
C ALA A 73 4.27 3.54 -2.50
N LEU A 74 4.31 2.63 -3.46
CA LEU A 74 3.31 1.56 -3.61
C LEU A 74 3.29 0.60 -2.42
N PHE A 75 4.43 0.06 -2.00
CA PHE A 75 4.42 -0.84 -0.83
C PHE A 75 4.08 -0.08 0.46
N SER A 76 4.41 1.21 0.56
CA SER A 76 4.06 2.02 1.73
C SER A 76 2.56 2.25 1.83
N ILE A 77 1.91 2.61 0.73
CA ILE A 77 0.46 2.74 0.70
C ILE A 77 -0.20 1.40 1.06
N GLN A 78 0.29 0.29 0.51
CA GLN A 78 -0.29 -1.02 0.73
C GLN A 78 -0.08 -1.55 2.17
N LEU A 79 1.16 -1.56 2.67
CA LEU A 79 1.53 -2.23 3.92
C LEU A 79 1.46 -1.33 5.15
N ASN A 80 1.67 -0.02 4.99
CA ASN A 80 1.53 0.93 6.09
C ASN A 80 0.11 1.51 6.12
N LEU A 81 -0.30 2.22 5.07
CA LEU A 81 -1.56 2.97 5.13
C LEU A 81 -2.78 2.03 5.12
N MET A 82 -2.91 1.16 4.11
CA MET A 82 -4.08 0.30 4.01
C MET A 82 -4.06 -0.82 5.05
N ALA A 83 -3.02 -1.66 5.07
CA ALA A 83 -2.95 -2.79 6.01
C ALA A 83 -2.92 -2.31 7.48
N GLY A 84 -2.18 -1.24 7.79
CA GLY A 84 -2.16 -0.65 9.13
C GLY A 84 -3.50 -0.04 9.54
N THR A 85 -4.27 0.52 8.60
CA THR A 85 -5.65 0.97 8.87
C THR A 85 -6.58 -0.21 9.12
N LEU A 86 -6.50 -1.26 8.29
CA LEU A 86 -7.44 -2.39 8.35
C LEU A 86 -7.18 -3.31 9.56
N ALA A 87 -5.93 -3.46 9.99
CA ALA A 87 -5.53 -4.41 11.04
C ALA A 87 -6.26 -4.24 12.38
N PRO A 88 -6.40 -3.03 12.97
CA PRO A 88 -7.18 -2.83 14.18
C PRO A 88 -8.66 -3.22 14.04
N PHE A 89 -9.26 -2.99 12.86
CA PHE A 89 -10.64 -3.41 12.61
C PHE A 89 -10.74 -4.92 12.48
N ALA A 90 -9.78 -5.57 11.80
CA ALA A 90 -9.73 -7.02 11.65
C ALA A 90 -9.52 -7.78 12.97
N GLN A 91 -9.05 -7.11 14.04
CA GLN A 91 -9.05 -7.69 15.39
C GLN A 91 -10.47 -7.89 15.94
N LYS A 92 -11.38 -6.95 15.66
CA LYS A 92 -12.76 -6.93 16.17
C LYS A 92 -13.76 -7.52 15.17
N ARG A 93 -13.38 -7.56 13.89
CA ARG A 93 -14.18 -8.00 12.74
C ARG A 93 -13.43 -9.10 11.98
N PRO A 94 -13.51 -10.37 12.42
CA PRO A 94 -12.74 -11.47 11.85
C PRO A 94 -12.96 -11.69 10.35
N GLU A 95 -14.12 -11.30 9.83
CA GLU A 95 -14.45 -11.37 8.40
C GLU A 95 -13.58 -10.45 7.53
N LEU A 96 -12.89 -9.47 8.10
CA LEU A 96 -11.93 -8.61 7.39
C LEU A 96 -10.54 -9.23 7.24
N ARG A 97 -10.25 -10.31 7.99
CA ARG A 97 -8.93 -10.96 7.97
C ARG A 97 -8.53 -11.51 6.61
N PRO A 98 -9.41 -12.19 5.84
CA PRO A 98 -9.05 -12.67 4.50
C PRO A 98 -8.59 -11.54 3.57
N LEU A 99 -9.26 -10.39 3.59
CA LEU A 99 -8.84 -9.23 2.81
C LEU A 99 -7.48 -8.70 3.28
N LEU A 100 -7.26 -8.59 4.59
CA LEU A 100 -5.97 -8.16 5.12
C LEU A 100 -4.83 -9.11 4.72
N GLU A 101 -5.07 -10.43 4.74
CA GLU A 101 -4.12 -11.43 4.26
C GLU A 101 -3.85 -11.28 2.76
N ASP A 102 -4.87 -11.01 1.94
CA ASP A 102 -4.72 -10.74 0.51
C ASP A 102 -3.87 -9.49 0.24
N VAL A 103 -4.01 -8.46 1.07
CA VAL A 103 -3.23 -7.21 1.00
C VAL A 103 -1.76 -7.48 1.32
N LEU A 104 -1.49 -8.16 2.45
CA LEU A 104 -0.12 -8.50 2.88
C LEU A 104 0.57 -9.45 1.89
N ALA A 105 -0.20 -10.33 1.24
CA ALA A 105 0.29 -11.26 0.22
C ALA A 105 0.33 -10.66 -1.20
N PHE A 106 0.02 -9.38 -1.38
CA PHE A 106 -0.04 -8.72 -2.69
C PHE A 106 -0.89 -9.49 -3.72
N ARG A 107 -1.98 -10.11 -3.26
CA ARG A 107 -3.02 -10.73 -4.11
C ARG A 107 -4.02 -9.69 -4.61
N VAL A 108 -4.12 -8.58 -3.90
CA VAL A 108 -4.81 -7.35 -4.32
C VAL A 108 -3.85 -6.18 -4.31
N SER A 109 -4.14 -5.16 -5.12
CA SER A 109 -3.50 -3.85 -5.00
C SER A 109 -4.37 -2.95 -4.15
N ALA A 110 -3.85 -2.52 -3.02
CA ALA A 110 -4.60 -1.77 -2.02
C ALA A 110 -4.12 -0.31 -2.00
N GLN A 111 -5.06 0.63 -1.85
CA GLN A 111 -4.81 2.07 -1.86
C GLN A 111 -5.41 2.73 -0.61
N PHE A 112 -4.97 3.96 -0.32
CA PHE A 112 -5.49 4.77 0.78
C PHE A 112 -5.95 6.14 0.25
N MET A 113 -7.26 6.26 0.02
CA MET A 113 -7.88 7.40 -0.68
C MET A 113 -8.45 8.41 0.33
N LEU A 114 -7.57 9.16 0.99
CA LEU A 114 -7.97 10.20 1.94
C LEU A 114 -8.12 11.57 1.28
N THR A 115 -7.04 12.07 0.69
CA THR A 115 -6.95 13.38 0.04
C THR A 115 -8.02 13.54 -1.03
N GLU A 116 -8.56 14.75 -1.14
CA GLU A 116 -9.44 15.18 -2.22
C GLU A 116 -8.81 16.38 -2.93
N LEU A 117 -9.25 16.67 -4.15
CA LEU A 117 -8.77 17.83 -4.91
C LEU A 117 -8.92 19.14 -4.12
N GLY A 118 -10.01 19.28 -3.35
CA GLY A 118 -10.29 20.43 -2.49
C GLY A 118 -9.72 20.34 -1.06
N HIS A 119 -9.36 19.15 -0.58
CA HIS A 119 -9.03 18.90 0.83
C HIS A 119 -7.78 18.04 0.99
N GLY A 120 -6.78 18.56 1.69
CA GLY A 120 -5.53 17.85 1.96
C GLY A 120 -5.04 18.03 3.39
N LEU A 121 -4.87 19.29 3.82
CA LEU A 121 -4.43 19.63 5.17
C LEU A 121 -5.58 19.68 6.18
N ASP A 122 -6.82 19.54 5.73
CA ASP A 122 -8.06 19.73 6.49
C ASP A 122 -9.01 18.54 6.32
N ALA A 123 -8.48 17.32 6.47
CA ALA A 123 -9.20 16.06 6.24
C ALA A 123 -10.54 15.90 7.01
N ALA A 124 -10.78 16.70 8.07
CA ALA A 124 -12.06 16.74 8.76
C ALA A 124 -13.21 17.29 7.89
N ASN A 125 -12.90 18.01 6.81
CA ASN A 125 -13.87 18.64 5.91
C ASN A 125 -13.98 17.94 4.55
N ILE A 126 -13.48 16.70 4.41
CA ILE A 126 -13.66 15.95 3.16
C ILE A 126 -15.14 15.85 2.78
N GLU A 127 -15.42 15.97 1.50
CA GLU A 127 -16.77 16.10 0.95
C GLU A 127 -17.33 14.76 0.47
N THR A 128 -16.50 13.72 0.27
CA THR A 128 -16.97 12.37 -0.06
C THR A 128 -17.87 11.83 1.06
N THR A 129 -19.08 11.41 0.71
CA THR A 129 -20.05 10.87 1.67
C THR A 129 -20.16 9.35 1.58
N ALA A 130 -20.39 8.71 2.73
CA ALA A 130 -20.81 7.31 2.82
C ALA A 130 -22.18 7.27 3.53
N THR A 131 -23.26 7.13 2.76
CA THR A 131 -24.63 7.15 3.29
C THR A 131 -25.18 5.74 3.35
N MET A 132 -25.59 5.30 4.55
CA MET A 132 -26.21 3.98 4.71
C MET A 132 -27.61 3.96 4.10
N THR A 133 -27.89 2.94 3.28
CA THR A 133 -29.19 2.72 2.64
C THR A 133 -30.12 1.89 3.54
N ASP A 134 -31.41 1.80 3.18
CA ASP A 134 -32.42 1.08 3.97
C ASP A 134 -32.11 -0.41 4.19
N ASP A 135 -31.35 -1.02 3.28
CA ASP A 135 -30.90 -2.42 3.35
C ASP A 135 -29.57 -2.60 4.11
N GLY A 136 -28.98 -1.51 4.63
CA GLY A 136 -27.72 -1.52 5.37
C GLY A 136 -26.46 -1.47 4.49
N SER A 137 -26.60 -1.36 3.16
CA SER A 137 -25.46 -1.06 2.28
C SER A 137 -25.03 0.42 2.41
N PHE A 138 -23.95 0.83 1.73
CA PHE A 138 -23.49 2.22 1.72
C PHE A 138 -23.40 2.74 0.29
N ASP A 139 -23.99 3.91 0.05
CA ASP A 139 -23.74 4.72 -1.14
C ASP A 139 -22.48 5.58 -0.90
N LEU A 140 -21.46 5.37 -1.74
CA LEU A 140 -20.22 6.14 -1.73
C LEU A 140 -20.30 7.19 -2.85
N HIS A 141 -20.41 8.46 -2.45
CA HIS A 141 -20.73 9.54 -3.38
C HIS A 141 -19.68 10.66 -3.35
N THR A 142 -19.25 11.06 -4.55
CA THR A 142 -18.41 12.24 -4.80
C THR A 142 -19.32 13.37 -5.29
N PRO A 143 -19.75 14.30 -4.42
CA PRO A 143 -20.82 15.26 -4.74
C PRO A 143 -20.44 16.33 -5.76
N ASN A 144 -19.14 16.59 -5.93
CA ASN A 144 -18.62 17.58 -6.86
C ASN A 144 -17.15 17.29 -7.23
N ALA A 145 -16.57 18.07 -8.14
CA ALA A 145 -15.21 17.85 -8.63
C ALA A 145 -14.12 18.09 -7.57
N ASN A 146 -14.36 18.94 -6.56
CA ASN A 146 -13.39 19.16 -5.47
C ASN A 146 -13.31 17.95 -4.54
N ALA A 147 -14.39 17.18 -4.42
CA ALA A 147 -14.45 15.95 -3.64
C ALA A 147 -13.75 14.75 -4.32
N ALA A 148 -13.24 14.91 -5.54
CA ALA A 148 -12.53 13.84 -6.25
C ALA A 148 -11.23 13.49 -5.53
N LYS A 149 -10.96 12.18 -5.37
CA LYS A 149 -9.74 11.64 -4.74
C LYS A 149 -8.52 11.72 -5.66
#